data_AF-A0A933VLH2-F1
#
_entry.id   AF-A0A933VLH2-F1
#
_cell.length_a   1.000
_cell.length_b   1.000
_cell.length_c   1.000
_cell.angle_alpha   90.00
_cell.angle_beta   90.00
_cell.angle_gamma   90.00
#
_symmetry.space_group_name_H-M   'P 1'
#
loop_
_entity.id
_entity.type
_entity.pdbx_description
1 polymer ?
#
loop_
_entity_poly.entity_id
_entity_poly.type
_entity_poly.pdbx_seq_one_letter_code
_entity_poly.pdbx_strand_id
1 'polypeptide(L)'
;MKFLLSINYIVWLIISALFFAVGDFLSKKFALNPKIIYVVFVLLAYSLCSLTWLPAILQKNQLSIVGTIWSVMTLIVTIAIGVIIFNEELSAVGVIGIIVAFISIILLSLA
;
A
#
# COMPACT_ATOMS: atom_id res chain seq x y z
N MET A 1 7.03 8.27 -22.27
CA MET A 1 7.40 6.92 -21.76
C MET A 1 8.87 6.79 -21.37
N LYS A 2 9.85 7.29 -22.15
CA LYS A 2 11.28 7.20 -21.79
C LYS A 2 11.62 7.65 -20.36
N PHE A 3 11.04 8.76 -19.89
CA PHE A 3 11.19 9.24 -18.51
C PHE A 3 10.63 8.27 -17.45
N LEU A 4 9.49 7.63 -17.72
CA LEU A 4 8.88 6.67 -16.78
C LEU A 4 9.74 5.41 -16.64
N LEU A 5 10.45 5.03 -17.70
CA LEU A 5 11.33 3.86 -17.74
C LEU A 5 12.75 4.17 -17.22
N SER A 6 13.15 5.44 -17.09
CA SER A 6 14.47 5.81 -16.57
C SER A 6 14.56 5.74 -15.05
N ILE A 7 13.43 5.86 -14.35
CA ILE A 7 13.35 5.72 -12.88
C ILE A 7 13.10 4.25 -12.55
N ASN A 8 13.87 3.65 -11.64
CA ASN A 8 13.74 2.24 -11.26
C ASN A 8 12.33 1.92 -10.71
N TYR A 9 11.74 0.78 -11.13
CA TYR A 9 10.41 0.33 -10.68
C TYR A 9 10.24 0.31 -9.15
N ILE A 10 11.30 0.04 -8.37
CA ILE A 10 11.24 0.06 -6.89
C ILE A 10 10.94 1.47 -6.39
N VAL A 11 11.52 2.52 -7.01
CA VAL A 11 11.25 3.91 -6.64
C VAL A 11 9.78 4.25 -6.91
N TRP A 12 9.24 3.79 -8.04
CA TRP A 12 7.80 3.93 -8.35
C TRP A 12 6.91 3.21 -7.34
N LEU A 13 7.29 2.00 -6.90
CA LEU A 13 6.57 1.26 -5.85
C LEU A 13 6.61 2.00 -4.51
N ILE A 14 7.74 2.58 -4.12
CA ILE A 14 7.87 3.38 -2.89
C ILE A 14 6.95 4.60 -2.95
N ILE A 15 6.98 5.35 -4.06
CA ILE A 15 6.11 6.52 -4.23
C ILE A 15 4.63 6.11 -4.18
N SER A 16 4.26 5.01 -4.84
CA SER A 16 2.91 4.45 -4.80
C SER A 16 2.49 4.07 -3.38
N ALA A 17 3.36 3.38 -2.63
CA ALA A 17 3.11 3.00 -1.23
C ALA A 17 2.98 4.22 -0.30
N LEU A 18 3.68 5.33 -0.56
CA LEU A 18 3.50 6.58 0.18
C LEU A 18 2.12 7.21 -0.07
N PHE A 19 1.66 7.25 -1.32
CA PHE A 19 0.29 7.72 -1.62
C PHE A 19 -0.78 6.78 -1.04
N PHE A 20 -0.54 5.48 -1.08
CA PHE A 20 -1.36 4.49 -0.38
C PHE A 20 -1.43 4.80 1.11
N ALA A 21 -0.28 5.04 1.77
CA ALA A 21 -0.22 5.37 3.20
C ALA A 21 -1.05 6.60 3.54
N VAL A 22 -0.95 7.65 2.72
CA VAL A 22 -1.76 8.87 2.87
C VAL A 22 -3.25 8.55 2.72
N GLY A 23 -3.63 7.77 1.71
CA GLY A 23 -5.00 7.34 1.49
C GLY A 23 -5.57 6.55 2.66
N ASP A 24 -4.79 5.61 3.20
CA ASP A 24 -5.21 4.74 4.31
C ASP A 24 -5.33 5.53 5.63
N PHE A 25 -4.38 6.42 5.90
CA PHE A 25 -4.45 7.35 7.04
C PHE A 25 -5.69 8.26 6.97
N LEU A 26 -5.98 8.83 5.79
CA LEU A 26 -7.15 9.68 5.58
C LEU A 26 -8.46 8.88 5.68
N SER A 27 -8.46 7.63 5.22
CA SER A 27 -9.59 6.70 5.35
C SER A 27 -9.88 6.41 6.81
N LYS A 28 -8.84 6.22 7.63
CA LYS A 28 -9.01 6.11 9.09
C LYS A 28 -9.52 7.40 9.73
N LYS A 29 -9.03 8.57 9.31
CA LYS A 29 -9.57 9.87 9.77
C LYS A 29 -11.04 10.06 9.39
N PHE A 30 -11.45 9.62 8.20
CA PHE A 30 -12.85 9.59 7.79
C PHE A 30 -13.70 8.70 8.70
N ALA A 31 -13.24 7.48 9.00
CA ALA A 31 -13.96 6.56 9.87
C ALA A 31 -14.20 7.14 11.29
N LEU A 32 -13.23 7.90 11.82
CA LEU A 32 -13.36 8.57 13.11
C LEU A 32 -14.26 9.80 13.06
N ASN A 33 -14.24 10.56 11.95
CA ASN A 33 -14.99 11.80 11.78
C ASN A 33 -15.50 11.91 10.32
N PRO A 34 -16.66 11.32 10.02
CA PRO A 34 -17.14 11.23 8.64
C PRO A 34 -17.44 12.61 8.05
N LYS A 35 -16.60 13.04 7.08
CA LYS A 35 -16.75 14.30 6.35
C LYS A 35 -16.44 14.08 4.88
N ILE A 36 -17.21 14.72 4.00
CA ILE A 36 -17.04 14.58 2.54
C ILE A 36 -15.65 15.00 2.05
N ILE A 37 -15.00 15.95 2.74
CA ILE A 37 -13.65 16.39 2.41
C ILE A 37 -12.62 15.25 2.49
N TYR A 38 -12.77 14.32 3.44
CA TYR A 38 -11.89 13.16 3.51
C TYR A 38 -12.13 12.20 2.34
N VAL A 39 -13.37 12.04 1.89
CA VAL A 39 -13.67 11.22 0.70
C VAL A 39 -12.94 11.78 -0.52
N VAL A 40 -12.97 13.10 -0.73
CA VAL A 40 -12.25 13.76 -1.82
C VAL A 40 -10.74 13.51 -1.72
N PHE A 41 -10.14 13.68 -0.54
CA PHE A 41 -8.70 13.46 -0.37
C PHE A 41 -8.29 11.99 -0.51
N VAL A 42 -9.11 11.05 -0.03
CA VAL A 42 -8.90 9.61 -0.20
C VAL A 42 -8.90 9.24 -1.68
N LEU A 43 -9.88 9.73 -2.45
CA LEU A 43 -9.95 9.49 -3.90
C LEU A 43 -8.73 10.05 -4.63
N LEU A 44 -8.29 11.27 -4.29
CA LEU A 44 -7.08 11.86 -4.87
C LEU A 44 -5.83 11.05 -4.53
N ALA A 45 -5.66 10.65 -3.27
CA ALA A 45 -4.51 9.88 -2.82
C ALA A 45 -4.44 8.52 -3.53
N TYR A 46 -5.55 7.77 -3.58
CA TYR A 46 -5.57 6.48 -4.26
C TYR A 46 -5.43 6.60 -5.78
N SER A 47 -5.93 7.68 -6.39
CA SER A 47 -5.68 7.95 -7.82
C SER A 47 -4.19 8.15 -8.09
N LEU A 48 -3.49 8.94 -7.27
CA LEU A 48 -2.04 9.15 -7.40
C LEU A 48 -1.25 7.85 -7.11
N CYS A 49 -1.70 7.06 -6.14
CA CYS A 49 -1.17 5.73 -5.87
C CYS A 49 -1.25 4.82 -7.10
N SER A 50 -2.41 4.73 -7.76
CA SER A 50 -2.58 3.94 -8.98
C SER A 50 -1.73 4.48 -10.13
N LEU A 51 -1.70 5.80 -10.33
CA LEU A 51 -0.89 6.42 -11.40
C LEU A 51 0.61 6.16 -11.24
N THR A 52 1.11 6.10 -10.01
CA THR A 52 2.53 5.84 -9.72
C THR A 52 2.87 4.35 -9.70
N TRP A 53 1.88 3.47 -9.51
CA TRP A 53 2.03 2.03 -9.68
C TRP A 53 2.17 1.60 -11.16
N LEU A 54 1.47 2.27 -12.07
CA LEU A 54 1.46 1.93 -13.51
C LEU A 54 2.88 1.87 -14.15
N PRO A 55 3.79 2.83 -13.89
CA PRO A 55 5.18 2.72 -14.37
C PRO A 55 5.93 1.50 -13.83
N ALA A 56 5.68 1.11 -12.57
CA ALA A 56 6.36 -0.04 -11.96
C ALA A 56 5.96 -1.35 -12.65
N ILE A 57 4.66 -1.54 -12.89
CA ILE A 57 4.17 -2.73 -13.58
C ILE A 57 4.58 -2.73 -15.06
N LEU A 58 4.59 -1.56 -15.71
CA LEU A 58 5.04 -1.43 -17.10
C LEU A 58 6.50 -1.88 -17.29
N GLN A 59 7.38 -1.60 -16.32
CA GLN A 59 8.81 -1.96 -16.43
C GLN A 59 9.10 -3.45 -16.26
N LYS A 60 8.38 -4.12 -15.35
CA LYS A 60 8.63 -5.54 -15.02
C LYS A 60 7.69 -6.49 -15.74
N ASN A 61 6.51 -6.02 -16.16
CA ASN A 61 5.47 -6.79 -16.85
C ASN A 61 5.14 -8.14 -16.16
N GLN A 62 5.22 -8.17 -14.83
CA GLN A 62 4.97 -9.35 -13.99
C GLN A 62 4.08 -8.93 -12.83
N LEU A 63 2.77 -9.05 -13.02
CA LEU A 63 1.79 -8.61 -12.03
C LEU A 63 1.93 -9.34 -10.71
N SER A 64 2.17 -10.66 -10.75
CA SER A 64 2.34 -11.47 -9.55
C SER A 64 3.52 -11.00 -8.71
N ILE A 65 4.71 -10.84 -9.28
CA ILE A 65 5.90 -10.45 -8.51
C ILE A 65 5.80 -9.00 -8.03
N VAL A 66 5.51 -8.06 -8.92
CA VAL A 66 5.45 -6.62 -8.58
C VAL A 66 4.29 -6.32 -7.63
N GLY A 67 3.13 -6.93 -7.86
CA GLY A 67 1.94 -6.78 -7.01
C GLY A 67 2.15 -7.39 -5.64
N THR A 68 2.88 -8.50 -5.54
CA THR A 68 3.23 -9.13 -4.27
C THR A 68 4.18 -8.25 -3.45
N ILE A 69 5.25 -7.72 -4.06
CA ILE A 69 6.14 -6.75 -3.40
C ILE A 69 5.35 -5.54 -2.90
N TRP A 70 4.48 -4.98 -3.75
CA TRP A 70 3.63 -3.86 -3.38
C TRP A 70 2.70 -4.21 -2.21
N SER A 71 2.10 -5.40 -2.22
CA SER A 71 1.24 -5.90 -1.14
C SER A 71 1.97 -6.03 0.19
N VAL A 72 3.24 -6.50 0.20
CA VAL A 72 4.07 -6.50 1.42
C VAL A 72 4.21 -5.07 1.96
N MET A 73 4.57 -4.13 1.08
CA MET A 73 4.81 -2.74 1.47
C MET A 73 3.56 -2.10 2.05
N THR A 74 2.41 -2.26 1.39
CA THR A 74 1.14 -1.70 1.84
C THR A 74 0.64 -2.36 3.12
N LEU A 75 0.85 -3.67 3.29
CA LEU A 75 0.52 -4.37 4.53
C LEU A 75 1.29 -3.80 5.73
N ILE A 76 2.61 -3.60 5.58
CA ILE A 76 3.45 -2.97 6.62
C ILE A 76 2.91 -1.58 6.95
N VAL A 77 2.61 -0.77 5.92
CA VAL A 77 2.08 0.58 6.08
C VAL A 77 0.74 0.59 6.82
N THR A 78 -0.22 -0.26 6.43
CA THR A 78 -1.54 -0.33 7.08
C THR A 78 -1.41 -0.71 8.55
N ILE A 79 -0.57 -1.69 8.88
CA ILE A 79 -0.32 -2.08 10.28
C ILE A 79 0.34 -0.93 11.04
N ALA A 80 1.34 -0.26 10.45
CA ALA A 80 2.01 0.88 11.09
C ALA A 80 1.02 2.03 11.34
N ILE A 81 0.13 2.33 10.40
CA ILE A 81 -0.90 3.35 10.56
C ILE A 81 -1.85 2.96 11.69
N GLY A 82 -2.46 1.77 11.63
CA GLY A 82 -3.42 1.31 12.63
C GLY A 82 -2.82 1.25 14.04
N VAL A 83 -1.72 0.50 14.19
CA VAL A 83 -1.13 0.19 15.50
C VAL A 83 -0.31 1.34 16.06
N ILE A 84 0.57 1.97 15.26
CA ILE A 84 1.51 2.98 15.79
C ILE A 84 0.87 4.37 15.82
N ILE A 85 0.16 4.76 14.75
CA ILE A 85 -0.39 6.13 14.64
C ILE A 85 -1.74 6.22 15.36
N PHE A 86 -2.61 5.23 15.18
CA PHE A 86 -3.94 5.22 15.77
C PHE A 86 -4.06 4.40 17.06
N ASN A 87 -2.97 3.76 17.52
CA ASN A 87 -2.91 2.99 18.76
C ASN A 87 -3.97 1.88 18.83
N GLU A 88 -4.24 1.22 17.70
CA GLU A 88 -5.13 0.07 17.67
C GLU A 88 -4.50 -1.14 18.38
N GLU A 89 -5.29 -1.79 19.24
CA GLU A 89 -4.88 -3.02 19.90
C GLU A 89 -5.06 -4.22 18.96
N LEU A 90 -3.98 -4.95 18.72
CA LEU A 90 -4.04 -6.22 18.00
C LEU A 90 -4.24 -7.38 18.98
N SER A 91 -5.32 -8.14 18.78
CA SER A 91 -5.50 -9.42 19.48
C SER A 91 -4.44 -10.44 19.05
N ALA A 92 -4.19 -11.45 19.87
CA ALA A 92 -3.26 -12.54 19.54
C ALA A 92 -3.61 -13.22 18.20
N VAL A 93 -4.90 -13.38 17.91
CA VAL A 93 -5.39 -13.92 16.63
C VAL A 93 -5.07 -12.96 15.47
N GLY A 94 -5.21 -11.65 15.68
CA GLY A 94 -4.86 -10.63 14.69
C GLY A 94 -3.37 -10.66 14.33
N VAL A 95 -2.50 -10.77 15.33
CA VAL A 95 -1.05 -10.91 15.12
C VAL A 95 -0.71 -12.17 14.33
N ILE A 96 -1.30 -13.32 14.68
CA ILE A 96 -1.12 -14.57 13.93
C ILE A 96 -1.59 -14.40 12.47
N GLY A 97 -2.74 -13.77 12.25
CA GLY A 97 -3.27 -13.49 10.91
C GLY A 97 -2.30 -12.65 10.07
N ILE A 98 -1.71 -11.61 10.66
CA ILE A 98 -0.69 -10.79 10.01
C ILE A 98 0.53 -11.62 9.62
N ILE A 99 1.05 -12.45 10.53
CA ILE A 99 2.21 -13.32 10.27
C ILE A 99 1.93 -14.26 9.11
N VAL A 100 0.76 -14.92 9.12
CA VAL A 100 0.34 -15.81 8.02
C VAL A 100 0.22 -15.06 6.70
N ALA A 101 -0.33 -13.84 6.71
CA ALA A 101 -0.39 -13.01 5.51
C ALA A 101 1.00 -12.71 4.93
N PHE A 102 1.98 -12.34 5.78
CA PHE A 102 3.37 -12.16 5.32
C PHE A 102 3.95 -13.44 4.70
N ILE A 103 3.74 -14.60 5.34
CA ILE A 103 4.20 -15.88 4.80
C ILE A 103 3.58 -16.15 3.43
N SER A 104 2.26 -15.99 3.27
CA SER A 104 1.58 -16.19 1.99
C SER A 104 2.12 -15.27 0.90
N ILE A 105 2.34 -13.99 1.21
CA ILE A 105 2.87 -13.01 0.25
C ILE A 105 4.32 -13.38 -0.13
N ILE A 106 5.17 -13.77 0.83
CA ILE A 106 6.54 -14.20 0.53
C ILE A 106 6.55 -15.45 -0.35
N LEU A 107 5.73 -16.45 -0.06
CA LEU A 107 5.63 -17.66 -0.88
C LEU A 107 5.21 -17.35 -2.33
N LEU A 108 4.24 -16.46 -2.53
CA LEU A 108 3.83 -16.00 -3.87
C LEU A 108 4.94 -15.25 -4.61
N SER A 109 5.86 -14.60 -3.90
CA SER A 109 6.99 -13.89 -4.52
C SER A 109 8.11 -14.82 -5.01
N LEU A 110 8.14 -16.08 -4.55
CA LEU A 110 9.14 -17.09 -4.91
C LEU A 110 8.67 -18.03 -6.03
N ALA A 111 7.37 -18.00 -6.36
CA ALA A 111 6.74 -18.80 -7.40
C ALA A 111 6.91 -18.15 -8.79
#